data_AF-A0A1H8YMT1-F1
#
_entry.id   AF-A0A1H8YMT1-F1
#
_cell.length_a   1.000
_cell.length_b   1.000
_cell.length_c   1.000
_cell.angle_alpha   90.00
_cell.angle_beta   90.00
_cell.angle_gamma   90.00
#
_symmetry.space_group_name_H-M   'P 1'
#
loop_
_entity.id
_entity.type
_entity.pdbx_description
1 polymer ?
#
loop_
_entity_poly.entity_id
_entity_poly.type
_entity_poly.pdbx_seq_one_letter_code
_entity_poly.pdbx_strand_id
1 'polypeptide(L)'
;MRLSILDNGHRRRAKLFLAATSTLSRVESPDIVKMLLYRPDFLTRPLLELTADAMRGPSYWTAGEREYLAICTAQLHQCPFCIDTHAELTRIAGHGEIDPDNPTSARPEVHQVREFLDAVNLDSDHVDATGIAGLPEQAVVEALHVQLVWNVINRLANTFGFELRDGQLHSGTRALHRFGYRFPGFLLAGGDRTDHGDVVENLRHAVLNASATTASVLRTAAATGDTVPELWRSYAETVRDASYKVAKADIARLIAAGPAEDEIFEVTVAAAVGAALRTYDAGRHAISG
;
A
#
# COMPACT_ATOMS: atom_id res chain seq x y z
N MET A 1 -13.58 -16.65 -5.40
CA MET A 1 -12.88 -16.20 -6.62
C MET A 1 -12.12 -14.93 -6.28
N ARG A 2 -10.95 -14.68 -6.89
CA ARG A 2 -10.29 -13.35 -6.86
C ARG A 2 -10.97 -12.44 -7.89
N LEU A 3 -10.84 -11.12 -7.77
CA LEU A 3 -11.28 -10.19 -8.81
C LEU A 3 -10.58 -10.47 -10.15
N SER A 4 -11.35 -10.96 -11.13
CA SER A 4 -10.90 -11.34 -12.47
C SER A 4 -10.50 -10.13 -13.31
N ILE A 5 -11.04 -8.94 -12.99
CA ILE A 5 -10.66 -7.67 -13.61
C ILE A 5 -9.17 -7.33 -13.39
N LEU A 6 -8.57 -7.83 -12.32
CA LEU A 6 -7.13 -7.63 -12.06
C LEU A 6 -6.24 -8.46 -12.97
N ASP A 7 -6.80 -9.44 -13.69
CA ASP A 7 -6.07 -10.22 -14.69
C ASP A 7 -6.44 -9.79 -16.12
N ASN A 8 -7.70 -9.40 -16.34
CA ASN A 8 -8.26 -9.25 -17.69
C ASN A 8 -8.76 -7.83 -18.01
N GLY A 9 -8.90 -6.96 -17.01
CA GLY A 9 -9.57 -5.66 -17.11
C GLY A 9 -8.69 -4.50 -17.55
N HIS A 10 -7.40 -4.71 -17.85
CA HIS A 10 -6.49 -3.60 -18.11
C HIS A 10 -6.70 -2.92 -19.47
N ARG A 11 -6.27 -1.64 -19.54
CA ARG A 11 -6.17 -0.87 -20.78
C ARG A 11 -5.22 -1.54 -21.78
N ARG A 12 -5.45 -1.36 -23.08
CA ARG A 12 -4.67 -2.01 -24.17
C ARG A 12 -3.15 -1.85 -24.01
N ARG A 13 -2.68 -0.65 -23.67
CA ARG A 13 -1.24 -0.38 -23.46
C ARG A 13 -0.66 -1.14 -22.26
N ALA A 14 -1.44 -1.33 -21.20
CA ALA A 14 -1.03 -2.11 -20.03
C ALA A 14 -0.99 -3.60 -20.36
N LYS A 15 -2.00 -4.12 -21.08
CA LYS A 15 -1.99 -5.51 -21.59
C LYS A 15 -0.75 -5.80 -22.44
N LEU A 16 -0.42 -4.91 -23.37
CA LEU A 16 0.77 -5.05 -24.21
C LEU A 16 2.05 -5.06 -23.37
N PHE A 17 2.17 -4.14 -22.40
CA PHE A 17 3.32 -4.08 -21.51
C PHE A 17 3.47 -5.36 -20.68
N LEU A 18 2.41 -5.80 -19.98
CA LEU A 18 2.41 -7.00 -19.15
C LEU A 18 2.82 -8.24 -19.97
N ALA A 19 2.24 -8.39 -21.17
CA ALA A 19 2.60 -9.47 -22.08
C ALA A 19 4.08 -9.39 -22.48
N ALA A 20 4.54 -8.26 -22.99
CA ALA A 20 5.93 -8.08 -23.42
C ALA A 20 6.94 -8.34 -22.29
N THR A 21 6.71 -7.79 -21.09
CA THR A 21 7.62 -7.98 -19.95
C THR A 21 7.65 -9.43 -19.47
N SER A 22 6.48 -10.10 -19.45
CA SER A 22 6.41 -11.51 -19.03
C SER A 22 7.09 -12.45 -20.03
N THR A 23 6.94 -12.19 -21.33
CA THR A 23 7.64 -12.96 -22.38
C THR A 23 9.15 -12.77 -22.30
N LEU A 24 9.62 -11.54 -22.09
CA LEU A 24 11.05 -11.23 -22.02
C LEU A 24 11.71 -11.81 -20.77
N SER A 25 11.06 -11.70 -19.61
CA SER A 25 11.57 -12.24 -18.35
C SER A 25 11.35 -13.75 -18.18
N ARG A 26 10.41 -14.33 -18.95
CA ARG A 26 9.86 -15.69 -18.76
C ARG A 26 9.24 -15.91 -17.38
N VAL A 27 8.81 -14.83 -16.73
CA VAL A 27 8.18 -14.83 -15.42
C VAL A 27 6.83 -14.12 -15.54
N GLU A 28 5.78 -14.68 -14.94
CA GLU A 28 4.46 -14.05 -14.94
C GLU A 28 4.54 -12.64 -14.32
N SER A 29 3.74 -11.71 -14.83
CA SER A 29 3.64 -10.37 -14.23
C SER A 29 3.19 -10.47 -12.76
N PRO A 30 3.93 -9.86 -11.81
CA PRO A 30 3.55 -9.86 -10.41
C PRO A 30 2.17 -9.24 -10.17
N ASP A 31 1.45 -9.74 -9.18
CA ASP A 31 0.09 -9.27 -8.88
C ASP A 31 0.03 -7.80 -8.51
N ILE A 32 1.05 -7.30 -7.83
CA ILE A 32 1.22 -5.87 -7.54
C ILE A 32 1.28 -5.04 -8.83
N VAL A 33 2.00 -5.50 -9.86
CA VAL A 33 2.11 -4.81 -11.14
C VAL A 33 0.75 -4.81 -11.86
N LYS A 34 0.05 -5.94 -11.85
CA LYS A 34 -1.29 -6.05 -12.43
C LYS A 34 -2.28 -5.09 -11.75
N MET A 35 -2.26 -5.00 -10.42
CA MET A 35 -3.11 -4.10 -9.65
C MET A 35 -2.78 -2.63 -9.96
N LEU A 36 -1.50 -2.25 -9.91
CA LEU A 36 -1.07 -0.88 -10.19
C LEU A 36 -1.40 -0.44 -11.63
N LEU A 37 -1.49 -1.35 -12.59
CA LEU A 37 -1.82 -0.99 -13.98
C LEU A 37 -3.32 -1.06 -14.32
N TYR A 38 -4.18 -1.49 -13.40
CA TYR A 38 -5.60 -1.67 -13.68
C TYR A 38 -6.33 -0.32 -13.84
N ARG A 39 -6.29 0.53 -12.81
CA ARG A 39 -6.91 1.87 -12.82
C ARG A 39 -5.95 2.92 -12.29
N PRO A 40 -4.93 3.29 -13.09
CA PRO A 40 -3.82 4.09 -12.59
C PRO A 40 -4.21 5.50 -12.15
N ASP A 41 -5.29 6.04 -12.71
CA ASP A 41 -5.77 7.39 -12.40
C ASP A 41 -6.56 7.45 -11.08
N PHE A 42 -7.04 6.31 -10.59
CA PHE A 42 -7.81 6.22 -9.34
C PHE A 42 -6.94 6.02 -8.10
N LEU A 43 -5.90 5.19 -8.21
CA LEU A 43 -5.04 4.82 -7.07
C LEU A 43 -3.55 5.03 -7.38
N THR A 44 -3.09 4.46 -8.49
CA THR A 44 -1.67 4.18 -8.68
C THR A 44 -0.82 5.43 -8.78
N ARG A 45 -1.27 6.45 -9.51
CA ARG A 45 -0.45 7.64 -9.71
C ARG A 45 -0.12 8.36 -8.39
N PRO A 46 -1.10 8.79 -7.57
CA PRO A 46 -0.77 9.43 -6.29
C PRO A 46 -0.06 8.47 -5.34
N LEU A 47 -0.42 7.18 -5.34
CA LEU A 47 0.26 6.19 -4.51
C LEU A 47 1.74 6.03 -4.87
N LEU A 48 2.09 5.97 -6.17
CA LEU A 48 3.48 5.82 -6.61
C LEU A 48 4.29 7.11 -6.46
N GLU A 49 3.67 8.28 -6.58
CA GLU A 49 4.33 9.56 -6.27
C GLU A 49 4.76 9.58 -4.80
N LEU A 50 3.87 9.20 -3.88
CA LEU A 50 4.20 9.01 -2.46
C LEU A 50 5.24 7.90 -2.24
N THR A 51 5.06 6.72 -2.86
CA THR A 51 5.91 5.55 -2.64
C THR A 51 7.35 5.77 -3.09
N ALA A 52 7.55 6.35 -4.27
CA ALA A 52 8.88 6.55 -4.82
C ALA A 52 9.72 7.53 -3.98
N ASP A 53 9.08 8.57 -3.45
CA ASP A 53 9.72 9.52 -2.55
C ASP A 53 9.96 8.91 -1.16
N ALA A 54 8.92 8.31 -0.58
CA ALA A 54 9.01 7.66 0.73
C ALA A 54 10.11 6.60 0.77
N MET A 55 10.27 5.78 -0.27
CA MET A 55 11.22 4.66 -0.28
C MET A 55 12.60 4.96 -0.85
N ARG A 56 12.74 5.98 -1.71
CA ARG A 56 14.01 6.27 -2.42
C ARG A 56 14.38 7.74 -2.51
N GLY A 57 13.53 8.65 -2.05
CA GLY A 57 13.85 10.07 -1.89
C GLY A 57 14.86 10.31 -0.76
N PRO A 58 15.37 11.55 -0.63
CA PRO A 58 16.17 11.98 0.51
C PRO A 58 15.43 11.70 1.82
N SER A 59 16.13 11.16 2.82
CA SER A 59 15.53 10.81 4.11
C SER A 59 16.61 10.69 5.18
N TYR A 60 16.20 10.88 6.44
CA TYR A 60 16.97 10.47 7.62
C TYR A 60 17.22 8.96 7.65
N TRP A 61 16.30 8.17 7.10
CA TRP A 61 16.36 6.72 7.05
C TRP A 61 17.05 6.24 5.77
N THR A 62 17.92 5.26 5.92
CA THR A 62 18.56 4.64 4.76
C THR A 62 17.54 3.91 3.89
N ALA A 63 17.93 3.50 2.68
CA ALA A 63 17.05 2.67 1.86
C ALA A 63 16.75 1.34 2.55
N GLY A 64 17.75 0.69 3.18
CA GLY A 64 17.57 -0.56 3.91
C GLY A 64 16.64 -0.43 5.13
N GLU A 65 16.78 0.64 5.92
CA GLU A 65 15.92 0.91 7.07
C GLU A 65 14.46 1.10 6.66
N ARG A 66 14.20 1.79 5.54
CA ARG A 66 12.84 1.96 5.02
C ARG A 66 12.22 0.66 4.53
N GLU A 67 13.00 -0.22 3.90
CA GLU A 67 12.54 -1.58 3.57
C GLU A 67 12.26 -2.39 4.84
N TYR A 68 13.10 -2.27 5.86
CA TYR A 68 12.87 -2.94 7.14
C TYR A 68 11.58 -2.48 7.83
N LEU A 69 11.30 -1.17 7.87
CA LEU A 69 10.02 -0.63 8.36
C LEU A 69 8.82 -1.13 7.54
N ALA A 70 8.99 -1.34 6.24
CA ALA A 70 7.99 -1.97 5.38
C ALA A 70 7.72 -3.43 5.78
N ILE A 71 8.77 -4.21 6.11
CA ILE A 71 8.62 -5.58 6.66
C ILE A 71 7.83 -5.55 7.96
N CYS A 72 8.20 -4.68 8.90
CA CYS A 72 7.50 -4.59 10.19
C CYS A 72 6.00 -4.28 10.00
N THR A 73 5.69 -3.34 9.11
CA THR A 73 4.29 -3.03 8.75
C THR A 73 3.61 -4.25 8.11
N ALA A 74 4.29 -5.00 7.23
CA ALA A 74 3.74 -6.21 6.61
C ALA A 74 3.49 -7.36 7.59
N GLN A 75 4.31 -7.47 8.65
CA GLN A 75 4.12 -8.42 9.74
C GLN A 75 2.85 -8.12 10.54
N LEU A 76 2.58 -6.85 10.86
CA LEU A 76 1.33 -6.43 11.52
C LEU A 76 0.10 -6.85 10.70
N HIS A 77 0.18 -6.72 9.38
CA HIS A 77 -0.89 -7.08 8.45
C HIS A 77 -0.92 -8.55 8.05
N GLN A 78 0.02 -9.37 8.54
CA GLN A 78 0.17 -10.77 8.14
C GLN A 78 0.18 -10.94 6.62
N CYS A 79 1.01 -10.16 5.92
CA CYS A 79 1.07 -10.14 4.46
C CYS A 79 2.35 -10.84 3.93
N PRO A 80 2.31 -12.15 3.60
CA PRO A 80 3.51 -12.90 3.21
C PRO A 80 4.19 -12.33 1.96
N PHE A 81 3.40 -11.90 0.97
CA PHE A 81 3.91 -11.30 -0.27
C PHE A 81 4.85 -10.12 0.03
N CYS A 82 4.43 -9.22 0.94
CA CYS A 82 5.21 -8.05 1.30
C CYS A 82 6.35 -8.40 2.27
N ILE A 83 6.16 -9.32 3.22
CA ILE A 83 7.22 -9.80 4.12
C ILE A 83 8.41 -10.32 3.30
N ASP A 84 8.16 -11.25 2.36
CA ASP A 84 9.22 -11.88 1.57
C ASP A 84 9.88 -10.87 0.61
N THR A 85 9.08 -10.02 -0.05
CA THR A 85 9.58 -9.02 -1.00
C THR A 85 10.45 -7.98 -0.30
N HIS A 86 10.02 -7.48 0.86
CA HIS A 86 10.77 -6.46 1.58
C HIS A 86 11.97 -7.04 2.31
N ALA A 87 11.92 -8.29 2.80
CA ALA A 87 13.11 -8.97 3.33
C ALA A 87 14.23 -9.02 2.28
N GLU A 88 13.90 -9.40 1.04
CA GLU A 88 14.89 -9.39 -0.05
C GLU A 88 15.35 -7.97 -0.40
N LEU A 89 14.46 -6.98 -0.40
CA LEU A 89 14.85 -5.59 -0.67
C LEU A 89 15.74 -4.99 0.43
N THR A 90 15.52 -5.34 1.69
CA THR A 90 16.40 -4.97 2.80
C THR A 90 17.80 -5.51 2.58
N ARG A 91 17.94 -6.79 2.17
CA ARG A 91 19.25 -7.37 1.84
C ARG A 91 19.94 -6.65 0.67
N ILE A 92 19.20 -6.29 -0.37
CA ILE A 92 19.73 -5.61 -1.55
C ILE A 92 20.10 -4.15 -1.25
N ALA A 93 19.23 -3.41 -0.57
CA ALA A 93 19.33 -1.97 -0.39
C ALA A 93 20.11 -1.57 0.86
N GLY A 94 20.12 -2.41 1.90
CA GLY A 94 20.79 -2.12 3.17
C GLY A 94 22.30 -2.33 3.13
N HIS A 95 22.85 -3.00 2.12
CA HIS A 95 24.30 -3.25 2.01
C HIS A 95 24.94 -3.83 3.30
N GLY A 96 24.15 -4.58 4.10
CA GLY A 96 24.57 -5.17 5.37
C GLY A 96 24.41 -4.30 6.62
N GLU A 97 23.87 -3.07 6.50
CA GLU A 97 23.64 -2.17 7.65
C GLU A 97 22.50 -2.66 8.56
N ILE A 98 21.53 -3.38 7.99
CA ILE A 98 20.37 -3.94 8.68
C ILE A 98 20.06 -5.30 8.07
N ASP A 99 19.78 -6.27 8.94
CA ASP A 99 19.47 -7.65 8.60
C ASP A 99 17.98 -7.92 8.87
N PRO A 100 17.18 -8.25 7.84
CA PRO A 100 15.75 -8.50 8.02
C PRO A 100 15.46 -9.71 8.92
N ASP A 101 16.41 -10.64 9.06
CA ASP A 101 16.26 -11.87 9.85
C ASP A 101 16.78 -11.69 11.29
N ASN A 102 17.43 -10.56 11.58
CA ASN A 102 17.96 -10.24 12.91
C ASN A 102 17.50 -8.85 13.36
N PRO A 103 16.40 -8.73 14.12
CA PRO A 103 15.90 -7.44 14.60
C PRO A 103 16.91 -6.62 15.41
N THR A 104 17.89 -7.25 16.06
CA THR A 104 18.91 -6.55 16.85
C THR A 104 19.96 -5.82 16.00
N SER A 105 19.93 -6.03 14.68
CA SER A 105 20.78 -5.30 13.74
C SER A 105 20.34 -3.85 13.53
N ALA A 106 19.07 -3.53 13.81
CA ALA A 106 18.55 -2.18 13.68
C ALA A 106 19.14 -1.25 14.76
N ARG A 107 19.46 -0.02 14.39
CA ARG A 107 19.93 0.98 15.36
C ARG A 107 18.79 1.47 16.27
N PRO A 108 19.10 2.06 17.45
CA PRO A 108 18.08 2.47 18.42
C PRO A 108 16.99 3.37 17.85
N GLU A 109 17.30 4.28 16.93
CA GLU A 109 16.32 5.19 16.34
C GLU A 109 15.27 4.46 15.48
N VAL A 110 15.68 3.40 14.78
CA VAL A 110 14.76 2.55 14.01
C VAL A 110 13.83 1.79 14.95
N HIS A 111 14.33 1.32 16.10
CA HIS A 111 13.51 0.71 17.13
C HIS A 111 12.49 1.69 17.71
N GLN A 112 12.92 2.90 18.08
CA GLN A 112 12.03 3.93 18.62
C GLN A 112 10.91 4.31 17.65
N VAL A 113 11.25 4.59 16.38
CA VAL A 113 10.23 4.95 15.40
C VAL A 113 9.32 3.76 15.09
N ARG A 114 9.85 2.54 15.03
CA ARG A 114 9.03 1.33 14.83
C ARG A 114 8.03 1.15 15.97
N GLU A 115 8.44 1.28 17.23
CA GLU A 115 7.54 1.17 18.38
C GLU A 115 6.42 2.21 18.33
N PHE A 116 6.75 3.45 17.96
CA PHE A 116 5.75 4.50 17.71
C PHE A 116 4.79 4.11 16.58
N LEU A 117 5.31 3.67 15.43
CA LEU A 117 4.49 3.24 14.28
C LEU A 117 3.58 2.05 14.64
N ASP A 118 4.07 1.07 15.40
CA ASP A 118 3.29 -0.07 15.89
C ASP A 118 2.16 0.43 16.81
N ALA A 119 2.44 1.37 17.73
CA ALA A 119 1.45 1.96 18.62
C ALA A 119 0.34 2.72 17.87
N VAL A 120 0.71 3.59 16.91
CA VAL A 120 -0.23 4.35 16.08
C VAL A 120 -1.15 3.42 15.28
N ASN A 121 -0.64 2.27 14.83
CA ASN A 121 -1.41 1.30 14.08
C ASN A 121 -2.34 0.45 14.96
N LEU A 122 -1.98 0.22 16.24
CA LEU A 122 -2.77 -0.57 17.18
C LEU A 122 -3.90 0.23 17.84
N ASP A 123 -3.62 1.47 18.24
CA ASP A 123 -4.58 2.37 18.89
C ASP A 123 -4.34 3.81 18.41
N SER A 124 -5.00 4.18 17.31
CA SER A 124 -4.90 5.52 16.73
C SER A 124 -5.54 6.60 17.60
N ASP A 125 -6.35 6.24 18.59
CA ASP A 125 -7.04 7.20 19.46
C ASP A 125 -6.15 7.61 20.65
N HIS A 126 -5.16 6.79 21.01
CA HIS A 126 -4.26 7.01 22.15
C HIS A 126 -2.79 6.82 21.75
N VAL A 127 -2.28 7.72 20.93
CA VAL A 127 -0.87 7.69 20.49
C VAL A 127 0.03 8.39 21.50
N ASP A 128 1.00 7.65 22.05
CA ASP A 128 2.10 8.19 22.87
C ASP A 128 3.34 8.46 22.01
N ALA A 129 3.76 9.73 21.95
CA ALA A 129 4.95 10.17 21.22
C ALA A 129 6.19 10.34 22.12
N THR A 130 6.13 10.05 23.43
CA THR A 130 7.25 10.27 24.34
C THR A 130 8.50 9.44 23.96
N GLY A 131 8.30 8.22 23.45
CA GLY A 131 9.39 7.32 23.04
C GLY A 131 10.22 7.81 21.84
N ILE A 132 9.71 8.78 21.07
CA ILE A 132 10.38 9.35 19.89
C ILE A 132 10.84 10.80 20.10
N ALA A 133 10.78 11.33 21.33
CA ALA A 133 11.13 12.74 21.61
C ALA A 133 12.59 13.10 21.26
N GLY A 134 13.48 12.11 21.10
CA GLY A 134 14.86 12.31 20.65
C GLY A 134 15.05 12.33 19.12
N LEU A 135 14.03 11.99 18.34
CA LEU A 135 14.10 11.95 16.89
C LEU A 135 13.75 13.31 16.27
N PRO A 136 14.38 13.71 15.15
CA PRO A 136 13.92 14.84 14.37
C PRO A 136 12.48 14.61 13.89
N GLU A 137 11.59 15.59 14.04
CA GLU A 137 10.18 15.47 13.62
C GLU A 137 10.06 14.98 12.15
N GLN A 138 10.89 15.55 11.27
CA GLN A 138 10.94 15.18 9.86
C GLN A 138 11.26 13.68 9.64
N ALA A 139 12.12 13.09 10.48
CA ALA A 139 12.41 11.65 10.40
C ALA A 139 11.15 10.83 10.74
N VAL A 140 10.37 11.26 11.72
CA VAL A 140 9.11 10.58 12.08
C VAL A 140 8.08 10.71 10.96
N VAL A 141 7.98 11.89 10.32
CA VAL A 141 7.11 12.11 9.15
C VAL A 141 7.48 11.20 7.98
N GLU A 142 8.77 11.06 7.69
CA GLU A 142 9.26 10.16 6.64
C GLU A 142 8.92 8.70 6.93
N ALA A 143 9.03 8.27 8.19
CA ALA A 143 8.65 6.92 8.61
C ALA A 143 7.12 6.70 8.53
N LEU A 144 6.31 7.72 8.86
CA LEU A 144 4.85 7.70 8.69
C LEU A 144 4.46 7.57 7.21
N HIS A 145 5.18 8.20 6.27
CA HIS A 145 4.94 8.00 4.84
C HIS A 145 5.22 6.56 4.39
N VAL A 146 6.31 5.95 4.89
CA VAL A 146 6.60 4.52 4.65
C VAL A 146 5.46 3.66 5.18
N GLN A 147 5.03 3.90 6.42
CA GLN A 147 3.93 3.15 7.04
C GLN A 147 2.60 3.35 6.27
N LEU A 148 2.28 4.55 5.82
CA LEU A 148 1.07 4.85 5.04
C LEU A 148 1.02 4.02 3.76
N VAL A 149 2.11 4.01 2.98
CA VAL A 149 2.20 3.24 1.73
C VAL A 149 1.97 1.76 1.99
N TRP A 150 2.67 1.19 2.98
CA TRP A 150 2.61 -0.25 3.22
C TRP A 150 1.33 -0.67 3.93
N ASN A 151 0.70 0.19 4.74
CA ASN A 151 -0.65 -0.05 5.24
C ASN A 151 -1.67 -0.20 4.09
N VAL A 152 -1.57 0.60 3.04
CA VAL A 152 -2.41 0.47 1.84
C VAL A 152 -2.07 -0.83 1.11
N ILE A 153 -0.81 -1.02 0.72
CA ILE A 153 -0.41 -2.16 -0.12
C ILE A 153 -0.65 -3.50 0.58
N ASN A 154 -0.34 -3.64 1.87
CA ASN A 154 -0.53 -4.90 2.59
C ASN A 154 -2.01 -5.31 2.63
N ARG A 155 -2.92 -4.36 2.88
CA ARG A 155 -4.37 -4.62 2.87
C ARG A 155 -4.87 -5.03 1.50
N LEU A 156 -4.41 -4.36 0.45
CA LEU A 156 -4.76 -4.69 -0.94
C LEU A 156 -4.18 -6.04 -1.36
N ALA A 157 -2.94 -6.33 -0.99
CA ALA A 157 -2.27 -7.59 -1.29
C ALA A 157 -3.00 -8.77 -0.66
N ASN A 158 -3.36 -8.66 0.62
CA ASN A 158 -4.15 -9.67 1.32
C ASN A 158 -5.54 -9.83 0.68
N THR A 159 -6.26 -8.71 0.49
CA THR A 159 -7.64 -8.73 -0.01
C THR A 159 -7.73 -9.28 -1.44
N PHE A 160 -6.79 -8.90 -2.30
CA PHE A 160 -6.73 -9.40 -3.67
C PHE A 160 -5.99 -10.73 -3.79
N GLY A 161 -5.50 -11.31 -2.69
CA GLY A 161 -4.82 -12.59 -2.68
C GLY A 161 -3.59 -12.61 -3.58
N PHE A 162 -2.65 -11.69 -3.31
CA PHE A 162 -1.38 -11.64 -4.01
C PHE A 162 -0.55 -12.89 -3.71
N GLU A 163 0.00 -13.47 -4.76
CA GLU A 163 0.86 -14.65 -4.67
C GLU A 163 2.23 -14.33 -5.26
N LEU A 164 3.28 -14.65 -4.50
CA LEU A 164 4.65 -14.58 -4.98
C LEU A 164 4.98 -15.88 -5.71
N ARG A 165 4.97 -15.84 -7.04
CA ARG A 165 5.20 -17.02 -7.89
C ARG A 165 6.69 -17.24 -8.15
N ASP A 166 7.05 -18.45 -8.56
CA ASP A 166 8.43 -18.83 -8.87
C ASP A 166 9.11 -17.83 -9.81
N GLY A 167 10.32 -17.41 -9.45
CA GLY A 167 11.12 -16.44 -10.21
C GLY A 167 10.71 -14.97 -10.04
N GLN A 168 9.57 -14.66 -9.42
CA GLN A 168 9.12 -13.28 -9.22
C GLN A 168 9.92 -12.53 -8.17
N LEU A 169 10.36 -13.20 -7.09
CA LEU A 169 11.05 -12.54 -5.98
C LEU A 169 12.29 -11.77 -6.46
N HIS A 170 13.31 -12.48 -6.93
CA HIS A 170 14.57 -11.83 -7.31
C HIS A 170 14.45 -10.94 -8.55
N SER A 171 13.61 -11.29 -9.52
CA SER A 171 13.43 -10.45 -10.72
C SER A 171 12.66 -9.16 -10.39
N GLY A 172 11.62 -9.26 -9.56
CA GLY A 172 10.81 -8.15 -9.08
C GLY A 172 11.59 -7.22 -8.15
N THR A 173 12.31 -7.75 -7.15
CA THR A 173 13.08 -6.93 -6.20
C THR A 173 14.23 -6.19 -6.90
N ARG A 174 14.92 -6.83 -7.85
CA ARG A 174 15.92 -6.13 -8.69
C ARG A 174 15.31 -5.01 -9.51
N ALA A 175 14.14 -5.24 -10.12
CA ALA A 175 13.45 -4.20 -10.88
C ALA A 175 13.01 -3.03 -9.97
N LEU A 176 12.40 -3.33 -8.82
CA LEU A 176 12.00 -2.32 -7.83
C LEU A 176 13.18 -1.51 -7.33
N HIS A 177 14.29 -2.17 -6.99
CA HIS A 177 15.51 -1.51 -6.58
C HIS A 177 16.09 -0.65 -7.71
N ARG A 178 16.14 -1.17 -8.94
CA ARG A 178 16.69 -0.46 -10.11
C ARG A 178 15.90 0.78 -10.50
N PHE A 179 14.57 0.72 -10.46
CA PHE A 179 13.69 1.79 -10.90
C PHE A 179 13.15 2.65 -9.75
N GLY A 180 13.44 2.28 -8.50
CA GLY A 180 13.06 3.01 -7.31
C GLY A 180 11.55 3.27 -7.22
N TYR A 181 10.75 2.20 -7.38
CA TYR A 181 9.27 2.22 -7.38
C TYR A 181 8.61 3.07 -8.47
N ARG A 182 9.35 3.56 -9.46
CA ARG A 182 8.78 4.34 -10.56
C ARG A 182 8.31 3.45 -11.71
N PHE A 183 7.23 3.89 -12.36
CA PHE A 183 6.68 3.26 -13.55
C PHE A 183 6.78 4.20 -14.76
N PRO A 184 6.86 3.66 -15.99
CA PRO A 184 6.77 4.47 -17.21
C PRO A 184 5.50 5.31 -17.24
N GLY A 185 5.64 6.64 -17.35
CA GLY A 185 4.51 7.58 -17.25
C GLY A 185 3.39 7.32 -18.26
N PHE A 186 3.70 6.84 -19.46
CA PHE A 186 2.69 6.52 -20.48
C PHE A 186 1.74 5.40 -20.05
N LEU A 187 2.16 4.49 -19.16
CA LEU A 187 1.30 3.44 -18.61
C LEU A 187 0.29 4.02 -17.61
N LEU A 188 0.72 5.05 -16.88
CA LEU A 188 -0.06 5.71 -15.84
C LEU A 188 -0.94 6.87 -16.37
N ALA A 189 -0.79 7.26 -17.63
CA ALA A 189 -1.42 8.47 -18.18
C ALA A 189 -2.95 8.39 -18.34
N GLY A 190 -3.69 9.40 -17.93
CA GLY A 190 -5.16 9.43 -17.97
C GLY A 190 -5.73 10.21 -16.79
N GLY A 191 -7.04 10.47 -16.86
CA GLY A 191 -7.78 11.21 -15.82
C GLY A 191 -7.30 12.63 -15.59
N ASP A 192 -8.01 13.34 -14.72
CA ASP A 192 -7.58 14.65 -14.25
C ASP A 192 -6.45 14.50 -13.22
N ARG A 193 -5.43 15.36 -13.34
CA ARG A 193 -4.41 15.51 -12.30
C ARG A 193 -4.90 16.59 -11.34
N THR A 194 -5.17 16.21 -10.11
CA THR A 194 -5.32 17.16 -9.01
C THR A 194 -4.00 17.24 -8.27
N ASP A 195 -3.54 18.46 -8.06
CA ASP A 195 -2.39 18.77 -7.21
C ASP A 195 -2.85 19.71 -6.10
N HIS A 196 -3.03 19.14 -4.91
CA HIS A 196 -3.39 19.83 -3.68
C HIS A 196 -2.16 20.35 -2.91
N GLY A 197 -0.96 20.27 -3.51
CA GLY A 197 0.29 20.71 -2.89
C GLY A 197 0.87 19.74 -1.87
N ASP A 198 0.17 18.64 -1.59
CA ASP A 198 0.60 17.58 -0.68
C ASP A 198 0.28 16.20 -1.28
N VAL A 199 1.26 15.29 -1.25
CA VAL A 199 1.14 13.96 -1.90
C VAL A 199 0.17 13.04 -1.18
N VAL A 200 -0.03 13.21 0.13
CA VAL A 200 -1.00 12.43 0.91
C VAL A 200 -2.42 12.93 0.63
N GLU A 201 -2.62 14.24 0.54
CA GLU A 201 -3.91 14.82 0.14
C GLU A 201 -4.27 14.51 -1.31
N ASN A 202 -3.27 14.41 -2.20
CA ASN A 202 -3.50 13.93 -3.56
C ASN A 202 -4.02 12.48 -3.59
N LEU A 203 -3.47 11.59 -2.74
CA LEU A 203 -3.97 10.22 -2.58
C LEU A 203 -5.38 10.20 -2.00
N ARG A 204 -5.62 10.96 -0.92
CA ARG A 204 -6.93 11.09 -0.27
C ARG A 204 -7.99 11.57 -1.26
N HIS A 205 -7.69 12.62 -2.03
CA HIS A 205 -8.60 13.17 -3.01
C HIS A 205 -8.92 12.17 -4.14
N ALA A 206 -7.90 11.56 -4.75
CA ALA A 206 -8.08 10.63 -5.85
C ALA A 206 -8.99 9.46 -5.45
N VAL A 207 -8.77 8.89 -4.27
CA VAL A 207 -9.47 7.69 -3.82
C VAL A 207 -10.84 7.98 -3.23
N LEU A 208 -11.04 9.11 -2.54
CA LEU A 208 -12.31 9.36 -1.82
C LEU A 208 -13.23 10.36 -2.53
N ASN A 209 -12.68 11.32 -3.29
CA ASN A 209 -13.42 12.47 -3.78
C ASN A 209 -13.54 12.52 -5.30
N ALA A 210 -12.49 12.17 -6.04
CA ALA A 210 -12.48 12.26 -7.50
C ALA A 210 -13.54 11.36 -8.15
N SER A 211 -13.98 11.71 -9.37
CA SER A 211 -14.99 10.94 -10.10
C SER A 211 -14.54 9.48 -10.33
N ALA A 212 -15.44 8.53 -10.06
CA ALA A 212 -15.18 7.10 -10.12
C ALA A 212 -16.47 6.34 -10.47
N THR A 213 -16.43 5.00 -10.54
CA THR A 213 -17.62 4.16 -10.78
C THR A 213 -18.57 4.23 -9.58
N THR A 214 -18.01 4.22 -8.37
CA THR A 214 -18.73 4.32 -7.10
C THR A 214 -18.86 5.78 -6.67
N ALA A 215 -20.00 6.10 -6.07
CA ALA A 215 -20.23 7.41 -5.47
C ALA A 215 -19.19 7.72 -4.38
N SER A 216 -18.73 8.97 -4.31
CA SER A 216 -17.79 9.42 -3.27
C SER A 216 -18.30 9.11 -1.86
N VAL A 217 -19.62 9.27 -1.61
CA VAL A 217 -20.23 8.93 -0.30
C VAL A 217 -20.03 7.46 0.09
N LEU A 218 -20.09 6.53 -0.86
CA LEU A 218 -19.84 5.10 -0.59
C LEU A 218 -18.37 4.85 -0.25
N ARG A 219 -17.45 5.48 -1.00
CA ARG A 219 -16.02 5.37 -0.74
C ARG A 219 -15.63 5.97 0.61
N THR A 220 -16.17 7.13 0.96
CA THR A 220 -15.97 7.74 2.28
C THR A 220 -16.56 6.89 3.41
N ALA A 221 -17.75 6.31 3.23
CA ALA A 221 -18.32 5.37 4.20
C ALA A 221 -17.42 4.14 4.36
N ALA A 222 -16.99 3.52 3.26
CA ALA A 222 -16.08 2.38 3.29
C ALA A 222 -14.71 2.72 3.93
N ALA A 223 -14.21 3.94 3.69
CA ALA A 223 -12.98 4.43 4.27
C ALA A 223 -13.08 4.59 5.79
N THR A 224 -14.12 5.29 6.27
CA THR A 224 -14.30 5.64 7.70
C THR A 224 -14.89 4.51 8.54
N GLY A 225 -15.74 3.66 7.95
CA GLY A 225 -16.60 2.73 8.68
C GLY A 225 -17.96 3.32 9.04
N ASP A 226 -18.17 4.62 8.82
CA ASP A 226 -19.39 5.32 9.17
C ASP A 226 -20.46 5.12 8.11
N THR A 227 -21.68 4.78 8.53
CA THR A 227 -22.86 4.68 7.65
C THR A 227 -22.68 3.73 6.44
N VAL A 228 -21.82 2.71 6.56
CA VAL A 228 -21.57 1.75 5.48
C VAL A 228 -22.86 0.97 5.15
N PRO A 229 -23.31 0.96 3.87
CA PRO A 229 -24.46 0.17 3.47
C PRO A 229 -24.28 -1.32 3.81
N GLU A 230 -25.38 -1.99 4.15
CA GLU A 230 -25.37 -3.37 4.67
C GLU A 230 -24.54 -4.33 3.81
N LEU A 231 -24.67 -4.23 2.48
CA LEU A 231 -23.94 -5.05 1.52
C LEU A 231 -22.42 -5.00 1.71
N TRP A 232 -21.88 -3.84 2.07
CA TRP A 232 -20.44 -3.59 2.16
C TRP A 232 -19.91 -3.67 3.58
N ARG A 233 -20.77 -3.60 4.62
CA ARG A 233 -20.36 -3.34 6.01
C ARG A 233 -19.28 -4.32 6.49
N SER A 234 -19.62 -5.61 6.53
CA SER A 234 -18.70 -6.64 7.02
C SER A 234 -17.47 -6.79 6.13
N TYR A 235 -17.62 -6.63 4.82
CA TYR A 235 -16.50 -6.70 3.88
C TYR A 235 -15.50 -5.56 4.09
N ALA A 236 -15.99 -4.31 4.09
CA ALA A 236 -15.15 -3.13 4.25
C ALA A 236 -14.47 -3.09 5.63
N GLU A 237 -15.18 -3.50 6.69
CA GLU A 237 -14.59 -3.70 8.02
C GLU A 237 -13.45 -4.70 7.99
N THR A 238 -13.67 -5.88 7.39
CA THR A 238 -12.61 -6.89 7.28
C THR A 238 -11.41 -6.36 6.48
N VAL A 239 -11.62 -5.60 5.40
CA VAL A 239 -10.52 -4.97 4.65
C VAL A 239 -9.74 -3.97 5.52
N ARG A 240 -10.42 -3.14 6.32
CA ARG A 240 -9.77 -2.14 7.20
C ARG A 240 -8.98 -2.79 8.32
N ASP A 241 -9.55 -3.80 8.97
CA ASP A 241 -9.12 -4.21 10.31
C ASP A 241 -8.45 -5.59 10.31
N ALA A 242 -8.75 -6.44 9.32
CA ALA A 242 -8.25 -7.82 9.27
C ALA A 242 -8.15 -8.34 7.82
N SER A 243 -7.51 -7.57 6.93
CA SER A 243 -7.46 -7.86 5.49
C SER A 243 -6.98 -9.28 5.15
N TYR A 244 -6.10 -9.87 5.97
CA TYR A 244 -5.60 -11.25 5.86
C TYR A 244 -6.69 -12.32 6.08
N LYS A 245 -7.87 -11.95 6.59
CA LYS A 245 -9.04 -12.82 6.74
C LYS A 245 -10.00 -12.74 5.55
N VAL A 246 -9.82 -11.80 4.62
CA VAL A 246 -10.69 -11.72 3.45
C VAL A 246 -10.51 -12.96 2.60
N ALA A 247 -11.59 -13.71 2.42
CA ALA A 247 -11.62 -14.94 1.66
C ALA A 247 -12.13 -14.73 0.23
N LYS A 248 -11.72 -15.66 -0.65
CA LYS A 248 -12.28 -15.83 -2.01
C LYS A 248 -13.82 -15.92 -2.00
N ALA A 249 -14.44 -16.37 -0.91
CA ALA A 249 -15.89 -16.46 -0.76
C ALA A 249 -16.55 -15.09 -0.54
N ASP A 250 -15.87 -14.14 0.11
CA ASP A 250 -16.42 -12.81 0.41
C ASP A 250 -16.60 -12.00 -0.88
N ILE A 251 -15.57 -12.02 -1.74
CA ILE A 251 -15.62 -11.42 -3.08
C ILE A 251 -16.72 -12.09 -3.94
N ALA A 252 -16.84 -13.42 -3.87
CA ALA A 252 -17.87 -14.14 -4.62
C ALA A 252 -19.30 -13.76 -4.17
N ARG A 253 -19.52 -13.54 -2.86
CA ARG A 253 -20.81 -13.07 -2.34
C ARG A 253 -21.14 -11.68 -2.83
N LEU A 254 -20.17 -10.77 -2.89
CA LEU A 254 -20.37 -9.43 -3.44
C LEU A 254 -20.74 -9.49 -4.93
N ILE A 255 -20.00 -10.26 -5.74
CA ILE A 255 -20.33 -10.44 -7.17
C ILE A 255 -21.75 -11.00 -7.34
N ALA A 256 -22.12 -12.01 -6.54
CA ALA A 256 -23.46 -12.60 -6.60
C ALA A 256 -24.58 -11.64 -6.16
N ALA A 257 -24.26 -10.63 -5.36
CA ALA A 257 -25.21 -9.61 -4.90
C ALA A 257 -25.44 -8.48 -5.92
N GLY A 258 -24.67 -8.43 -7.02
CA GLY A 258 -24.91 -7.51 -8.14
C GLY A 258 -23.84 -6.44 -8.43
N PRO A 259 -23.02 -5.95 -7.47
CA PRO A 259 -21.94 -5.01 -7.78
C PRO A 259 -21.01 -5.50 -8.88
N ALA A 260 -20.62 -4.58 -9.76
CA ALA A 260 -19.56 -4.82 -10.73
C ALA A 260 -18.22 -5.00 -10.01
N GLU A 261 -17.31 -5.77 -10.61
CA GLU A 261 -15.97 -5.95 -10.04
C GLU A 261 -15.22 -4.61 -9.89
N ASP A 262 -15.45 -3.64 -10.79
CA ASP A 262 -14.93 -2.26 -10.67
C ASP A 262 -15.37 -1.59 -9.37
N GLU A 263 -16.63 -1.78 -8.96
CA GLU A 263 -17.16 -1.22 -7.71
C GLU A 263 -16.55 -1.90 -6.50
N ILE A 264 -16.39 -3.22 -6.54
CA ILE A 264 -15.71 -3.97 -5.48
C ILE A 264 -14.28 -3.47 -5.33
N PHE A 265 -13.54 -3.34 -6.45
CA PHE A 265 -12.17 -2.79 -6.44
C PHE A 265 -12.10 -1.41 -5.80
N GLU A 266 -12.97 -0.47 -6.20
CA GLU A 266 -12.97 0.88 -5.65
C GLU A 266 -13.31 0.91 -4.15
N VAL A 267 -14.28 0.11 -3.69
CA VAL A 267 -14.63 0.00 -2.27
C VAL A 267 -13.48 -0.62 -1.47
N THR A 268 -12.82 -1.65 -1.98
CA THR A 268 -11.64 -2.25 -1.33
C THR A 268 -10.53 -1.21 -1.16
N VAL A 269 -10.23 -0.46 -2.22
CA VAL A 269 -9.20 0.58 -2.20
C VAL A 269 -9.56 1.71 -1.23
N ALA A 270 -10.81 2.18 -1.24
CA ALA A 270 -11.26 3.20 -0.31
C ALA A 270 -11.17 2.75 1.15
N ALA A 271 -11.56 1.52 1.46
CA ALA A 271 -11.40 0.94 2.79
C ALA A 271 -9.93 0.86 3.22
N ALA A 272 -9.05 0.33 2.37
CA ALA A 272 -7.62 0.21 2.67
C ALA A 272 -6.94 1.58 2.86
N VAL A 273 -7.20 2.52 1.96
CA VAL A 273 -6.66 3.89 2.02
C VAL A 273 -7.21 4.65 3.21
N GLY A 274 -8.51 4.54 3.49
CA GLY A 274 -9.13 5.16 4.66
C GLY A 274 -8.51 4.71 5.98
N ALA A 275 -8.30 3.39 6.15
CA ALA A 275 -7.63 2.87 7.34
C ALA A 275 -6.19 3.38 7.46
N ALA A 276 -5.42 3.36 6.37
CA ALA A 276 -4.04 3.82 6.36
C ALA A 276 -3.92 5.32 6.65
N LEU A 277 -4.84 6.15 6.12
CA LEU A 277 -4.89 7.58 6.37
C LEU A 277 -5.26 7.90 7.82
N ARG A 278 -6.18 7.16 8.45
CA ARG A 278 -6.49 7.35 9.88
C ARG A 278 -5.25 7.16 10.75
N THR A 279 -4.50 6.08 10.52
CA THR A 279 -3.23 5.81 11.21
C THR A 279 -2.22 6.94 10.94
N TYR A 280 -2.03 7.34 9.69
CA TYR A 280 -1.13 8.45 9.34
C TYR A 280 -1.50 9.77 10.03
N ASP A 281 -2.79 10.15 9.97
CA ASP A 281 -3.32 11.39 10.53
C ASP A 281 -3.14 11.41 12.06
N ALA A 282 -3.40 10.29 12.75
CA ALA A 282 -3.16 10.15 14.19
C ALA A 282 -1.68 10.30 14.55
N GLY A 283 -0.77 9.67 13.80
CA GLY A 283 0.66 9.81 14.00
C GLY A 283 1.16 11.24 13.76
N ARG A 284 0.64 11.93 12.74
CA ARG A 284 0.94 13.35 12.49
C ARG A 284 0.42 14.25 13.61
N HIS A 285 -0.77 13.98 14.12
CA HIS A 285 -1.32 14.73 15.25
C HIS A 285 -0.46 14.56 16.51
N ALA A 286 -0.05 13.33 16.81
CA ALA A 286 0.74 13.02 18.02
C ALA A 286 2.10 13.71 18.07
N ILE A 287 2.72 14.04 16.92
CA ILE A 287 4.01 14.73 16.87
C ILE A 287 3.90 16.24 16.67
N SER A 288 2.68 16.77 16.49
CA SER A 288 2.43 18.21 16.34
C SER A 288 1.74 18.86 17.54
N GLY A 289 1.20 18.05 18.46
CA GLY A 289 0.66 18.48 19.76
C GLY A 289 1.72 18.53 20.85
#